data_AF-A0A221MCR1-F1
#
_entry.id   AF-A0A221MCR1-F1
#
_cell.length_a   1.000
_cell.length_b   1.000
_cell.length_c   1.000
_cell.angle_alpha   90.00
_cell.angle_beta   90.00
_cell.angle_gamma   90.00
#
_symmetry.space_group_name_H-M   'P 1'
#
loop_
_entity.id
_entity.type
_entity.pdbx_description
1 polymer ?
#
loop_
_entity_poly.entity_id
_entity_poly.type
_entity_poly.pdbx_seq_one_letter_code
_entity_poly.pdbx_strand_id
1 'polypeptide(L)' 'MTKKHSKLGKVIGWLGFLFFISGLLFFSESGVMAEDIPEVFYPLALPSIIIGIILLVISNFFKKKK' A
#
# COMPACT_ATOMS: atom_id res chain seq x y z
N MET A 1 9.44 13.40 -4.72
CA MET A 1 8.64 13.20 -3.49
C MET A 1 9.39 13.64 -2.21
N THR A 2 10.10 14.79 -2.17
CA THR A 2 11.21 14.93 -1.18
C THR A 2 11.23 16.14 -0.24
N LYS A 3 10.50 17.25 -0.45
CA LYS A 3 10.62 18.42 0.46
C LYS A 3 9.40 18.75 1.34
N LYS A 4 8.23 18.15 1.10
CA LYS A 4 6.99 18.49 1.83
C LYS A 4 6.59 17.53 2.95
N HIS A 5 7.01 16.26 2.97
CA HIS A 5 6.55 15.30 3.98
C HIS A 5 7.45 15.26 5.22
N SER A 6 6.83 15.10 6.39
CA SER A 6 7.52 14.80 7.65
C SER A 6 8.16 13.41 7.60
N LYS A 7 9.06 13.08 8.54
CA LYS A 7 9.64 11.72 8.63
C LYS A 7 8.54 10.66 8.76
N LEU A 8 7.53 10.92 9.59
CA LEU A 8 6.37 10.05 9.76
C LEU A 8 5.55 9.92 8.47
N GLY A 9 5.29 11.02 7.76
CA GLY A 9 4.57 10.97 6.48
C GLY A 9 5.28 10.13 5.43
N LYS A 10 6.61 10.16 5.39
CA LYS A 10 7.39 9.29 4.49
C LYS A 10 7.27 7.81 4.85
N VAL A 11 7.32 7.47 6.14
CA VAL A 11 7.18 6.09 6.61
C VAL A 11 5.78 5.55 6.31
N ILE A 12 4.74 6.32 6.62
CA ILE A 12 3.34 5.96 6.33
C ILE A 12 3.13 5.80 4.82
N GLY A 13 3.72 6.69 4.00
CA GLY A 13 3.64 6.58 2.55
C GLY A 13 4.33 5.32 2.01
N TRP A 14 5.50 4.96 2.55
CA TRP A 14 6.20 3.72 2.19
C TRP A 14 5.41 2.47 2.61
N LEU A 15 4.84 2.46 3.82
CA LEU A 15 3.98 1.38 4.28
C LEU A 15 2.75 1.24 3.39
N GLY A 16 2.08 2.34 3.08
CA GLY A 16 0.92 2.34 2.19
C GLY A 16 1.25 1.81 0.80
N PHE A 17 2.39 2.21 0.24
CA PHE A 17 2.88 1.70 -1.03
C PHE A 17 3.14 0.18 -1.00
N LEU A 18 3.78 -0.32 0.07
CA LEU A 18 4.05 -1.74 0.23
C LEU A 18 2.75 -2.56 0.34
N PHE A 19 1.78 -2.12 1.14
CA PHE A 19 0.47 -2.78 1.27
C PHE A 19 -0.33 -2.73 -0.04
N PHE A 20 -0.25 -1.62 -0.76
CA PHE A 20 -0.94 -1.48 -2.05
C PHE A 20 -0.38 -2.45 -3.09
N ILE A 21 0.94 -2.50 -3.25
CA ILE A 21 1.58 -3.41 -4.22
C ILE A 21 1.42 -4.86 -3.79
N SER A 22 1.59 -5.19 -2.51
CA SER A 22 1.39 -6.56 -2.05
C SER A 22 -0.05 -6.99 -2.31
N GLY A 23 -1.02 -6.15 -1.99
CA GLY A 23 -2.42 -6.41 -2.27
C GLY A 23 -2.68 -6.66 -3.75
N LEU A 24 -2.08 -5.87 -4.66
CA LEU A 24 -2.18 -6.10 -6.11
C LEU A 24 -1.53 -7.40 -6.57
N LEU A 25 -0.39 -7.78 -5.99
CA LEU A 25 0.28 -9.05 -6.30
C LEU A 25 -0.56 -10.26 -5.87
N PHE A 26 -1.24 -10.15 -4.73
CA PHE A 26 -2.11 -11.20 -4.19
C PHE A 26 -3.53 -11.17 -4.78
N PHE A 27 -3.90 -10.17 -5.59
CA PHE A 27 -5.26 -10.03 -6.13
C PHE A 27 -5.44 -10.90 -7.38
N SER A 28 -5.55 -12.23 -7.24
CA SER A 28 -5.74 -13.16 -8.37
C SER A 28 -6.75 -14.27 -8.03
N GLU A 29 -7.96 -14.31 -8.61
CA GLU A 29 -8.25 -15.06 -9.85
C GLU A 29 -8.04 -14.27 -11.18
N SER A 30 -7.73 -12.98 -11.13
CA SER A 30 -7.54 -12.11 -12.32
C SER A 30 -6.29 -11.21 -12.26
N GLY A 31 -5.36 -11.50 -11.36
CA GLY A 31 -4.16 -10.70 -11.11
C GLY A 31 -3.04 -11.01 -12.10
N VAL A 32 -2.47 -9.95 -12.64
CA VAL A 32 -1.54 -9.96 -13.79
C VAL A 32 -0.19 -10.64 -13.49
N MET A 33 0.15 -11.01 -12.24
CA MET A 33 1.55 -11.28 -11.87
C MET A 33 1.85 -12.51 -11.01
N ALA A 34 0.89 -13.36 -10.65
CA ALA A 34 1.23 -14.53 -9.85
C ALA A 34 0.22 -15.69 -9.97
N GLU A 35 0.65 -16.74 -10.67
CA GLU A 35 -0.12 -17.98 -10.88
C GLU A 35 0.05 -18.98 -9.71
N ASP A 36 1.07 -18.81 -8.85
CA ASP A 36 1.48 -19.78 -7.82
C ASP A 36 1.32 -19.29 -6.36
N ILE A 37 0.38 -18.39 -6.09
CA ILE A 37 0.17 -17.89 -4.72
C ILE A 37 -0.74 -18.84 -3.94
N PRO A 38 -0.37 -19.21 -2.69
CA PRO A 38 -1.26 -19.98 -1.82
C PRO A 38 -2.61 -19.27 -1.61
N GLU A 39 -3.72 -19.99 -1.82
CA GLU A 39 -5.09 -19.45 -1.75
C GLU A 39 -5.42 -18.74 -0.42
N VAL A 40 -4.69 -19.10 0.64
CA VAL A 40 -4.78 -18.49 1.98
C VAL A 40 -4.54 -16.98 1.96
N PHE A 41 -3.80 -16.46 0.96
CA PHE A 41 -3.50 -15.03 0.83
C PHE A 41 -4.52 -14.24 0.01
N TYR A 42 -5.39 -14.88 -0.77
CA TYR A 42 -6.39 -14.19 -1.60
C TYR A 42 -7.38 -13.33 -0.79
N PRO A 43 -7.90 -13.78 0.36
CA PRO A 43 -8.78 -12.95 1.19
C PRO A 43 -8.10 -11.69 1.72
N LEU A 44 -6.76 -11.68 1.82
CA LEU A 44 -5.99 -10.55 2.33
C LEU A 44 -5.61 -9.54 1.24
N ALA A 45 -5.76 -9.90 -0.04
CA ALA A 45 -5.38 -9.05 -1.16
C ALA A 45 -6.17 -7.73 -1.18
N LEU A 46 -7.50 -7.83 -1.22
CA LEU A 46 -8.39 -6.67 -1.28
C LEU A 46 -8.29 -5.79 -0.02
N PRO A 47 -8.29 -6.33 1.22
CA PRO A 47 -7.98 -5.54 2.42
C PRO A 47 -6.62 -4.84 2.36
N SER A 48 -5.57 -5.50 1.86
CA SER A 48 -4.24 -4.90 1.74
C SER A 48 -4.23 -3.72 0.77
N ILE A 49 -4.92 -3.83 -0.38
CA ILE A 49 -5.10 -2.73 -1.33
C ILE A 49 -5.79 -1.54 -0.65
N ILE A 50 -6.91 -1.79 0.05
CA ILE A 50 -7.69 -0.75 0.72
C ILE A 50 -6.83 -0.02 1.77
N ILE A 51 -6.13 -0.78 2.62
CA ILE A 51 -5.23 -0.22 3.65
C ILE A 51 -4.10 0.56 2.99
N GLY A 52 -3.53 0.04 1.90
CA GLY A 52 -2.48 0.70 1.13
C GLY A 52 -2.91 2.08 0.63
N ILE A 53 -4.09 2.16 0.01
CA ILE A 53 -4.67 3.43 -0.47
C ILE A 53 -4.91 4.40 0.69
N ILE A 54 -5.50 3.94 1.79
CA ILE A 54 -5.78 4.77 2.97
C ILE A 54 -4.47 5.36 3.51
N LEU A 55 -3.44 4.53 3.70
CA LEU A 55 -2.13 4.97 4.19
C LEU A 55 -1.47 5.97 3.23
N LEU A 56 -1.54 5.75 1.91
CA LEU A 56 -1.04 6.68 0.90
C LEU A 56 -1.75 8.04 0.99
N VAL A 57 -3.08 8.04 1.11
CA VAL A 57 -3.87 9.28 1.27
C VAL A 57 -3.53 9.98 2.59
N ILE A 58 -3.50 9.26 3.71
CA ILE A 58 -3.15 9.78 5.02
C ILE A 58 -1.74 10.38 5.02
N SER A 59 -0.78 9.74 4.34
CA SER A 59 0.60 10.22 4.24
C SER A 59 0.72 11.64 3.67
N ASN A 60 -0.25 12.05 2.83
CA ASN A 60 -0.33 13.39 2.25
C ASN A 60 -0.69 14.49 3.26
N PHE A 61 -1.35 14.15 4.36
CA PHE A 61 -1.64 15.09 5.45
C PHE A 61 -0.43 15.34 6.35
N PHE A 62 0.53 14.41 6.40
CA PHE A 62 1.76 14.53 7.17
C PHE A 62 2.82 15.38 6.46
N LYS A 63 2.51 16.67 6.32
CA LYS A 63 3.46 17.65 5.80
C LYS A 63 4.38 18.14 6.91
N LYS A 64 5.65 18.39 6.59
CA LYS A 64 6.59 19.08 7.47
C LYS A 64 6.01 20.48 7.72
N LYS A 65 5.63 20.79 8.96
CA LYS A 65 5.35 22.19 9.33
C LYS A 65 6.63 22.98 9.08
N LYS A 66 6.46 24.10 8.38
CA LYS A 66 7.55 25.01 8.04
C LYS A 66 8.11 25.65 9.31
#